data_AF-A0AA42Y5K9-F1
#
_entry.id   AF-A0AA42Y5K9-F1
#
_cell.length_a   1.000
_cell.length_b   1.000
_cell.length_c   1.000
_cell.angle_alpha   90.00
_cell.angle_beta   90.00
_cell.angle_gamma   90.00
#
_symmetry.space_group_name_H-M   'P 1'
#
loop_
_entity.id
_entity.type
_entity.pdbx_description
1 polymer ?
#
loop_
_entity_poly.entity_id
_entity_poly.type
_entity_poly.pdbx_seq_one_letter_code
_entity_poly.pdbx_strand_id
1 'polypeptide(L)'
;MRKQQGFTLIEIAIVLVIIGLLLGGVLKGQELITSARVRNLISQQDGVKAAFFGFLDRYRAYPGDYNQAQANIPSCAACAQGNNNG
;
A
#
# COMPACT_ATOMS: atom_id res chain seq x y z
N MET A 1 -42.93 44.37 10.60
CA MET A 1 -42.02 43.62 11.49
C MET A 1 -41.89 42.19 10.98
N ARG A 2 -40.74 41.81 10.41
CA ARG A 2 -40.47 40.40 10.04
C ARG A 2 -40.15 39.65 11.33
N LYS A 3 -40.94 38.63 11.69
CA LYS A 3 -40.60 37.72 12.80
C LYS A 3 -39.36 36.91 12.40
N GLN A 4 -38.25 37.07 13.12
CA GLN A 4 -37.16 36.09 13.08
C GLN A 4 -37.70 34.78 13.67
N GLN A 5 -37.84 33.76 12.82
CA GLN A 5 -38.09 32.39 13.27
C GLN A 5 -36.76 31.85 13.80
N GLY A 6 -36.66 31.66 15.12
CA GLY A 6 -35.52 30.97 15.73
C GLY A 6 -35.54 29.48 15.38
N PHE A 7 -34.37 28.86 15.34
CA PHE A 7 -34.23 27.42 15.14
C PHE A 7 -34.92 26.65 16.28
N THR A 8 -35.59 25.56 15.92
CA THR A 8 -36.18 24.63 16.87
C THR A 8 -35.11 23.72 17.47
N LEU A 9 -35.33 23.27 18.71
CA LEU A 9 -34.45 22.28 19.34
C LEU A 9 -34.34 20.98 18.52
N ILE A 10 -35.42 20.61 17.82
CA ILE A 10 -35.47 19.44 16.95
C ILE A 10 -34.57 19.59 15.73
N GLU A 11 -34.53 20.78 15.11
CA GLU A 11 -33.64 21.03 13.98
C GLU A 11 -32.17 20.86 14.37
N ILE A 12 -31.76 21.42 15.51
CA ILE A 12 -30.38 21.26 16.00
C ILE A 12 -30.10 19.82 16.42
N ALA A 13 -31.07 19.12 17.02
CA ALA A 13 -30.90 17.72 17.42
C ALA A 13 -30.62 16.80 16.23
N ILE A 14 -31.35 16.95 15.12
CA ILE A 14 -31.13 16.14 13.91
C ILE A 14 -29.75 16.43 13.29
N VAL A 15 -29.34 17.70 13.27
CA VAL A 15 -28.02 18.10 12.75
C VAL A 15 -26.90 17.46 13.56
N LEU A 16 -26.98 17.46 14.89
CA LEU A 16 -25.98 16.84 15.75
C LEU A 16 -25.90 15.31 15.55
N VAL A 17 -27.04 14.65 15.34
CA VAL A 17 -27.07 13.21 15.02
C VAL A 17 -26.36 12.93 13.69
N ILE A 18 -26.64 13.72 12.65
CA ILE A 18 -26.00 13.54 11.33
C ILE A 18 -24.48 13.75 11.46
N ILE A 19 -24.02 14.79 12.15
CA ILE A 19 -22.59 15.02 12.38
C ILE A 19 -21.95 13.85 13.14
N GLY A 20 -22.62 13.34 14.18
CA GLY A 20 -22.14 12.18 14.94
C GLY A 20 -21.98 10.93 14.07
N LEU A 21 -22.97 10.64 13.21
CA LEU A 21 -22.92 9.51 12.29
C LEU A 21 -21.85 9.68 11.21
N LEU A 22 -21.71 10.88 10.65
CA LEU A 22 -20.68 11.18 9.65
C LEU A 22 -19.27 11.05 10.24
N LEU A 23 -19.02 11.61 11.43
CA LEU A 23 -17.74 11.51 12.10
C LEU A 23 -17.40 10.05 12.43
N GLY A 24 -18.36 9.27 12.94
CA GLY A 24 -18.19 7.83 13.18
C GLY A 24 -17.86 7.05 11.90
N GLY A 25 -18.54 7.36 10.79
CA GLY A 25 -18.29 6.74 9.49
C GLY A 25 -16.91 7.08 8.91
N VAL A 26 -16.48 8.34 8.99
CA VAL A 26 -15.19 8.81 8.47
C VAL A 26 -14.03 8.15 9.22
N LEU A 27 -14.08 8.07 10.55
CA LEU A 27 -13.04 7.44 11.35
C LEU A 27 -12.84 5.97 10.98
N LYS A 28 -13.94 5.22 10.81
CA LYS A 28 -13.86 3.83 10.37
C LYS A 28 -13.36 3.71 8.92
N GLY A 29 -13.80 4.62 8.05
CA GLY A 29 -13.32 4.69 6.66
C GLY A 29 -11.81 4.91 6.57
N GLN A 30 -11.24 5.80 7.40
CA GLN A 30 -9.80 6.07 7.44
C GLN A 30 -9.00 4.85 7.91
N GLU A 31 -9.48 4.13 8.92
CA GLU A 31 -8.87 2.89 9.41
C GLU A 31 -8.83 1.81 8.32
N LEU A 32 -9.93 1.66 7.56
CA LEU A 32 -10.01 0.70 6.45
C LEU A 32 -9.02 1.04 5.33
N ILE A 33 -8.89 2.32 4.96
CA ILE A 33 -7.91 2.77 3.95
C ILE A 33 -6.48 2.47 4.42
N THR A 34 -6.17 2.76 5.68
CA THR A 34 -4.85 2.50 6.25
C THR A 34 -4.54 1.00 6.27
N SER A 35 -5.50 0.18 6.68
CA SER A 35 -5.37 -1.28 6.66
C SER A 35 -5.16 -1.82 5.26
N ALA A 36 -5.86 -1.28 4.25
CA ALA A 36 -5.68 -1.65 2.86
C ALA A 36 -4.27 -1.30 2.35
N ARG A 37 -3.75 -0.13 2.71
CA ARG A 37 -2.38 0.28 2.38
C ARG A 37 -1.36 -0.67 2.99
N VAL A 38 -1.51 -1.02 4.27
CA VAL A 38 -0.61 -1.98 4.95
C VAL A 38 -0.63 -3.34 4.25
N ARG A 39 -1.82 -3.87 3.93
CA ARG A 39 -1.95 -5.14 3.20
C ARG A 39 -1.29 -5.09 1.82
N ASN A 40 -1.42 -3.98 1.11
CA ASN A 40 -0.77 -3.79 -0.18
C ASN A 40 0.77 -3.79 -0.04
N LEU A 41 1.31 -3.13 0.98
CA LEU A 41 2.75 -3.14 1.27
C LEU A 41 3.27 -4.55 1.61
N ILE A 42 2.51 -5.31 2.41
CA ILE A 42 2.83 -6.71 2.71
C ILE A 42 2.85 -7.54 1.42
N SER A 43 1.83 -7.39 0.57
CA SER A 43 1.77 -8.10 -0.71
C SER A 43 2.93 -7.74 -1.64
N GLN A 44 3.36 -6.47 -1.68
CA GLN A 44 4.55 -6.07 -2.42
C GLN A 44 5.81 -6.71 -1.84
N GLN A 45 5.96 -6.72 -0.51
CA GLN A 45 7.10 -7.35 0.16
C GLN A 45 7.16 -8.85 -0.13
N ASP A 46 6.04 -9.56 -0.08
CA ASP A 46 5.97 -10.99 -0.39
C ASP A 46 6.29 -11.24 -1.88
N GLY A 47 5.84 -10.36 -2.77
CA GLY A 47 6.22 -10.38 -4.20
C GLY A 47 7.72 -10.22 -4.41
N VAL A 48 8.37 -9.28 -3.72
CA VAL A 48 9.83 -9.08 -3.79
C VAL A 48 10.57 -10.29 -3.22
N LYS A 49 10.12 -10.84 -2.09
CA LYS A 49 10.71 -12.08 -1.52
C LYS A 49 10.59 -13.25 -2.48
N ALA A 50 9.42 -13.44 -3.08
CA ALA A 50 9.19 -14.51 -4.05
C ALA A 50 10.11 -14.34 -5.28
N ALA A 51 10.25 -13.12 -5.80
CA ALA A 51 11.17 -12.83 -6.90
C ALA A 51 12.64 -13.09 -6.52
N PHE A 52 13.04 -12.69 -5.31
CA PHE A 52 14.40 -12.91 -4.79
C PHE A 52 14.72 -14.40 -4.68
N PHE A 53 13.87 -15.18 -4.00
CA PHE A 53 14.08 -16.62 -3.86
C PHE A 53 13.93 -17.36 -5.19
N GLY A 54 13.03 -16.91 -6.08
CA GLY A 54 12.90 -17.47 -7.43
C GLY A 54 14.16 -17.25 -8.27
N PHE A 55 14.81 -16.08 -8.14
CA PHE A 55 16.10 -15.82 -8.78
C PHE A 55 17.19 -16.72 -8.19
N LEU A 56 17.25 -16.84 -6.86
CA LEU A 56 18.21 -17.70 -6.17
C LEU A 56 18.06 -19.17 -6.56
N ASP A 57 16.84 -19.69 -6.68
CA ASP A 57 16.60 -21.06 -7.12
C ASP A 57 17.02 -21.27 -8.59
N ARG A 58 16.69 -20.31 -9.46
CA ARG A 58 16.99 -20.38 -10.89
C ARG A 58 18.48 -20.26 -11.22
N TYR A 59 19.18 -19.31 -10.61
CA TYR A 59 20.57 -18.98 -10.95
C TYR A 59 21.60 -19.41 -9.89
N ARG A 60 21.13 -19.93 -8.75
CA ARG A 60 21.98 -20.37 -7.62
C ARG A 60 22.93 -19.27 -7.11
N ALA A 61 22.52 -18.01 -7.25
CA ALA A 61 23.25 -16.82 -6.82
C ALA A 61 22.27 -15.72 -6.41
N TYR A 62 22.73 -14.74 -5.64
CA TYR A 62 21.87 -13.60 -5.25
C TYR A 62 21.65 -12.63 -6.42
N PRO A 63 20.45 -12.03 -6.53
CA PRO A 63 20.20 -10.94 -7.46
C PRO A 63 21.18 -9.78 -7.24
N GLY A 64 21.75 -9.24 -8.32
CA GLY A 64 22.72 -8.14 -8.25
C GLY A 64 24.17 -8.56 -8.04
N ASP A 65 24.42 -9.78 -7.54
CA ASP A 65 25.77 -10.35 -7.38
C ASP A 65 26.06 -11.51 -8.35
N TYR A 66 25.12 -11.82 -9.24
CA TYR A 66 25.29 -12.91 -10.18
C TYR A 66 26.36 -12.62 -11.25
N ASN A 67 27.42 -13.44 -11.27
CA ASN A 67 28.59 -13.25 -12.14
C ASN A 67 28.39 -13.67 -13.61
N GLN A 68 27.26 -14.30 -13.97
CA GLN A 68 26.97 -14.68 -15.35
C GLN A 68 25.70 -13.97 -15.89
N ALA A 69 25.38 -12.80 -15.32
CA ALA A 69 24.16 -12.05 -15.64
C ALA A 69 24.00 -11.75 -17.15
N GLN A 70 25.06 -11.27 -17.81
CA GLN A 70 25.01 -10.91 -19.23
C GLN A 70 24.78 -12.11 -20.16
N ALA A 71 25.27 -13.29 -19.78
CA ALA A 71 25.14 -14.51 -20.58
C ALA A 71 23.78 -15.19 -20.38
N ASN A 72 23.26 -15.19 -19.15
CA ASN A 72 22.16 -16.07 -18.75
C ASN A 72 20.83 -15.34 -18.48
N ILE A 73 20.83 -14.01 -18.35
CA ILE A 73 19.61 -13.22 -18.19
C ILE A 73 19.15 -12.73 -19.59
N PRO A 74 17.93 -13.05 -20.03
CA PRO A 74 17.43 -12.59 -21.32
C PRO A 74 17.35 -11.06 -21.40
N SER A 75 17.70 -10.50 -22.56
CA SER A 75 17.66 -9.05 -22.82
C SER A 75 18.53 -8.18 -21.88
N CYS A 76 19.55 -8.77 -21.26
CA CYS A 76 20.42 -8.11 -20.28
C CYS A 76 21.69 -7.51 -20.93
N ALA A 77 21.54 -6.65 -21.93
CA ALA A 77 22.67 -6.20 -22.77
C ALA A 77 23.73 -5.36 -22.02
N ALA A 78 23.34 -4.67 -20.94
CA ALA A 78 24.20 -3.77 -20.16
C ALA A 78 24.27 -4.14 -18.67
N CYS A 79 23.97 -5.40 -18.34
CA CYS A 79 23.98 -5.85 -16.95
C CYS A 79 25.40 -6.03 -16.46
N ALA A 80 25.74 -5.39 -15.35
CA ALA A 80 26.99 -5.65 -14.66
C ALA A 80 27.00 -7.11 -14.18
N GLN A 81 28.09 -7.81 -14.44
CA GLN A 81 28.35 -9.09 -13.81
C GLN A 81 28.76 -8.82 -12.35
N GLY A 82 28.10 -9.49 -11.41
CA GLY A 82 28.55 -9.52 -10.02
C GLY A 82 29.78 -10.41 -9.84
N ASN A 83 30.21 -10.61 -8.60
CA ASN A 83 31.38 -11.43 -8.29
C ASN A 83 31.03 -12.76 -7.60
N ASN A 84 29.74 -13.01 -7.33
CA ASN A 84 29.21 -14.24 -6.75
C ASN A 84 29.88 -14.58 -5.41
N ASN A 85 30.04 -13.56 -4.56
CA ASN A 85 30.66 -13.68 -3.25
C ASN A 85 29.65 -13.71 -2.08
N GLY A 86 28.36 -13.53 -2.35
CA GLY A 86 27.29 -13.72 -1.36
C GLY A 86 26.92 -12.44 -0.63
#